data_AF-A0A832MDF6-F1
#
_entry.id   AF-A0A832MDF6-F1
#
_cell.length_a   1.000
_cell.length_b   1.000
_cell.length_c   1.000
_cell.angle_alpha   90.00
_cell.angle_beta   90.00
_cell.angle_gamma   90.00
#
_symmetry.space_group_name_H-M   'P 1'
#
loop_
_entity.id
_entity.type
_entity.pdbx_description
1 polymer ?
#
loop_
_entity_poly.entity_id
_entity_poly.type
_entity_poly.pdbx_seq_one_letter_code
_entity_poly.pdbx_strand_id
1 'polypeptide(L)'
;MDLAQFQQHRIIFENVELPKAALHIDHLGMYGNLPGMSDATSEWLWRFVICMGRPREDRSENVIRAAEEVLQLCRQHKGHLVANFAKFFSGPFEPTFYDDWVWTLEFLLAMAKERDVCHWTMPLLPGDPHYGRSWEEISADMQAGLEQLEKRIRPKRWWQLWK
;
A
#
# COMPACT_ATOMS: atom_id res chain seq x y z
N MET A 1 -12.26 -4.63 10.22
CA MET A 1 -11.31 -3.65 10.80
C MET A 1 -12.05 -2.35 10.91
N ASP A 2 -12.10 -1.77 12.12
CA ASP A 2 -12.69 -0.45 12.34
C ASP A 2 -11.79 0.62 11.68
N LEU A 3 -12.39 1.58 10.97
CA LEU A 3 -11.68 2.72 10.36
C LEU A 3 -10.90 3.51 11.42
N ALA A 4 -11.39 3.57 12.66
CA ALA A 4 -10.70 4.23 13.76
C ALA A 4 -9.40 3.52 14.19
N GLN A 5 -9.34 2.18 14.05
CA GLN A 5 -8.12 1.41 14.31
C GLN A 5 -7.13 1.50 13.16
N PHE A 6 -7.60 1.48 11.91
CA PHE A 6 -6.72 1.65 10.74
C PHE A 6 -5.93 2.97 10.78
N GLN A 7 -6.54 4.03 11.32
CA GLN A 7 -5.90 5.33 11.52
C GLN A 7 -4.75 5.32 12.53
N GLN A 8 -4.52 4.26 13.29
CA GLN A 8 -3.41 4.17 14.24
C GLN A 8 -2.12 3.63 13.59
N HIS A 9 -2.23 2.98 12.44
CA HIS A 9 -1.08 2.39 11.76
C HIS A 9 -0.17 3.43 11.13
N ARG A 10 1.10 3.03 10.97
CA ARG A 10 2.14 3.73 10.23
C ARG A 10 2.93 2.69 9.43
N ILE A 11 3.34 3.05 8.21
CA ILE A 11 4.38 2.31 7.52
C ILE A 11 5.71 2.74 8.14
N ILE A 12 6.54 1.77 8.52
CA ILE A 12 7.91 1.97 8.95
C ILE A 12 8.80 1.57 7.78
N PHE A 13 9.50 2.54 7.20
CA PHE A 13 10.47 2.33 6.14
C PHE A 13 11.86 2.59 6.70
N GLU A 14 12.73 1.58 6.65
CA GLU A 14 14.11 1.71 7.15
C GLU A 14 14.21 2.27 8.57
N ASN A 15 13.37 1.75 9.46
CA ASN A 15 13.24 2.15 10.87
C ASN A 15 12.72 3.57 11.10
N VAL A 16 12.19 4.23 10.07
CA VAL A 16 11.56 5.55 10.17
C VAL A 16 10.06 5.43 9.91
N GLU A 17 9.24 5.98 10.82
CA GLU A 17 7.80 6.09 10.61
C GLU A 17 7.48 7.12 9.53
N LEU A 18 6.71 6.69 8.54
CA LEU A 18 6.23 7.56 7.48
C LEU A 18 4.97 8.35 7.91
N PRO A 19 4.70 9.51 7.29
CA PRO A 19 3.46 10.24 7.44
C PRO A 19 2.23 9.36 7.18
N LYS A 20 1.08 9.77 7.73
CA LYS A 20 -0.18 8.97 7.67
C LYS A 20 -0.65 8.84 6.23
N ALA A 21 -0.40 9.87 5.43
CA ALA A 21 -0.69 9.88 4.00
C ALA A 21 -0.03 8.73 3.22
N ALA A 22 1.10 8.19 3.71
CA ALA A 22 1.78 7.06 3.07
C ALA A 22 0.91 5.78 3.02
N LEU A 23 -0.08 5.64 3.92
CA LEU A 23 -1.03 4.52 3.89
C LEU A 23 -1.97 4.54 2.68
N HIS A 24 -2.05 5.66 1.98
CA HIS A 24 -2.93 5.89 0.85
C HIS A 24 -2.15 6.25 -0.41
N ILE A 25 -0.84 6.05 -0.42
CA ILE A 25 0.00 6.40 -1.56
C ILE A 25 -0.33 5.56 -2.80
N ASP A 26 -0.93 4.39 -2.61
CA ASP A 26 -1.48 3.53 -3.67
C ASP A 26 -2.60 4.22 -4.48
N HIS A 27 -3.34 5.14 -3.86
CA HIS A 27 -4.37 5.90 -4.57
C HIS A 27 -3.80 6.76 -5.71
N LEU A 28 -2.51 7.11 -5.68
CA LEU A 28 -1.84 7.80 -6.78
C LEU A 28 -1.83 6.95 -8.07
N GLY A 29 -1.74 5.63 -7.95
CA GLY A 29 -1.80 4.67 -9.05
C GLY A 29 -3.21 4.30 -9.49
N MET A 30 -4.26 4.82 -8.83
CA MET A 30 -5.66 4.48 -9.09
C MET A 30 -6.42 5.64 -9.76
N TYR A 31 -7.57 5.31 -10.35
CA TYR A 31 -8.58 6.27 -10.83
C TYR A 31 -8.06 7.35 -11.81
N GLY A 32 -6.94 7.10 -12.49
CA GLY A 32 -6.34 8.08 -13.40
C GLY A 32 -5.77 9.32 -12.70
N ASN A 33 -5.48 9.24 -11.39
CA ASN A 33 -4.95 10.36 -10.62
C ASN A 33 -3.61 10.87 -11.15
N LEU A 34 -2.77 9.97 -11.64
CA LEU A 34 -1.50 10.28 -12.31
C LEU A 34 -1.50 9.67 -13.71
N PRO A 35 -2.02 10.38 -14.72
CA PRO A 35 -2.03 9.89 -16.09
C PRO A 35 -0.59 9.72 -16.59
N GLY A 36 -0.34 8.61 -17.29
CA GLY A 36 1.00 8.30 -17.82
C GLY A 36 1.91 7.52 -16.86
N MET A 37 1.43 7.15 -15.66
CA MET A 37 2.13 6.20 -14.80
C MET A 37 2.15 4.80 -15.43
N SER A 38 3.28 4.11 -15.31
CA SER A 38 3.44 2.72 -15.72
C SER A 38 2.70 1.75 -14.80
N ASP A 39 2.21 0.65 -15.37
CA ASP A 39 1.54 -0.43 -14.62
C ASP A 39 2.45 -1.01 -13.53
N ALA A 40 3.74 -1.15 -13.83
CA ALA A 40 4.73 -1.66 -12.87
C ALA A 40 4.87 -0.76 -11.64
N THR A 41 4.76 0.56 -11.80
CA THR A 41 4.83 1.51 -10.69
C THR A 41 3.51 1.58 -9.93
N SER A 42 2.37 1.48 -10.61
CA SER A 42 1.06 1.36 -9.95
C SER A 42 0.98 0.10 -9.08
N GLU A 43 1.43 -1.05 -9.62
CA GLU A 43 1.51 -2.30 -8.86
C GLU A 43 2.49 -2.17 -7.67
N TRP A 44 3.62 -1.49 -7.85
CA TRP A 44 4.57 -1.26 -6.78
C TRP A 44 3.97 -0.45 -5.63
N LEU A 45 3.23 0.63 -5.92
CA LEU A 45 2.55 1.43 -4.91
C LEU A 45 1.49 0.62 -4.14
N TRP A 46 0.73 -0.22 -4.84
CA TRP A 46 -0.22 -1.14 -4.20
C TRP A 46 0.50 -2.16 -3.28
N ARG A 47 1.60 -2.74 -3.76
CA ARG A 47 2.44 -3.66 -2.97
C ARG A 47 3.11 -3.01 -1.77
N PHE A 48 3.37 -1.70 -1.84
CA PHE A 48 4.00 -0.92 -0.79
C PHE A 48 3.08 -0.81 0.43
N VAL A 49 1.80 -0.51 0.23
CA VAL A 49 0.82 -0.32 1.32
C VAL A 49 0.31 -1.64 1.94
N ILE A 50 0.37 -2.76 1.20
CA ILE A 50 -0.05 -4.08 1.70
C ILE A 50 1.14 -4.78 2.40
N CYS A 51 1.49 -4.25 3.57
CA CYS A 51 2.61 -4.74 4.40
C CYS A 51 2.23 -4.93 5.88
N MET A 52 0.93 -5.01 6.21
CA MET A 52 0.47 -5.20 7.59
C MET A 52 1.00 -6.50 8.20
N GLY A 53 1.68 -6.39 9.34
CA GLY A 53 2.28 -7.51 10.06
C GLY A 53 3.37 -8.25 9.29
N ARG A 54 3.81 -7.73 8.14
CA ARG A 54 4.69 -8.44 7.21
C ARG A 54 5.86 -7.55 6.80
N PRO A 55 7.10 -7.94 7.12
CA PRO A 55 8.28 -7.35 6.53
C PRO A 55 8.26 -7.51 5.00
N ARG A 56 8.57 -6.42 4.32
CA ARG A 56 8.72 -6.34 2.87
C ARG A 56 10.12 -5.85 2.56
N GLU A 57 10.62 -6.31 1.43
CA GLU A 57 11.88 -5.85 0.88
C GLU A 57 11.77 -5.69 -0.63
N ASP A 58 12.59 -4.82 -1.18
CA ASP A 58 12.79 -4.67 -2.62
C ASP A 58 14.18 -4.08 -2.90
N ARG A 59 14.70 -4.33 -4.10
CA ARG A 59 15.95 -3.72 -4.54
C ARG A 59 15.80 -2.20 -4.61
N SER A 60 16.82 -1.47 -4.18
CA SER A 60 16.81 -0.01 -4.22
C SER A 60 16.52 0.54 -5.61
N GLU A 61 17.01 -0.12 -6.67
CA GLU A 61 16.72 0.26 -8.07
C GLU A 61 15.22 0.32 -8.38
N ASN A 62 14.43 -0.61 -7.85
CA ASN A 62 12.98 -0.64 -8.04
C ASN A 62 12.30 0.49 -7.26
N VAL A 63 12.75 0.73 -6.02
CA VAL A 63 12.24 1.83 -5.18
C VAL A 63 12.55 3.18 -5.81
N ILE A 64 13.79 3.39 -6.27
CA ILE A 64 14.24 4.60 -6.96
C ILE A 64 13.39 4.83 -8.20
N ARG A 65 13.30 3.83 -9.09
CA ARG A 65 12.52 3.94 -10.33
C ARG A 65 11.07 4.33 -10.06
N ALA A 66 10.41 3.65 -9.14
CA ALA A 66 9.01 3.93 -8.81
C ALA A 66 8.86 5.32 -8.16
N ALA A 67 9.71 5.66 -7.18
CA ALA A 67 9.63 6.94 -6.48
C ALA A 67 9.90 8.13 -7.42
N GLU A 68 10.88 8.03 -8.32
CA GLU A 68 11.21 9.08 -9.30
C GLU A 68 10.05 9.30 -10.29
N GLU A 69 9.50 8.22 -10.84
CA GLU A 69 8.36 8.30 -11.75
C GLU A 69 7.15 8.96 -11.07
N VAL A 70 6.78 8.51 -9.86
CA VAL A 70 5.65 9.06 -9.13
C VAL A 70 5.91 10.51 -8.73
N LEU A 71 7.12 10.87 -8.28
CA LEU A 71 7.48 12.26 -7.96
C LEU A 71 7.36 13.18 -9.17
N GLN A 72 7.87 12.74 -10.31
CA GLN A 72 7.78 13.50 -11.55
C GLN A 72 6.31 13.77 -11.90
N LEU A 73 5.47 12.74 -11.89
CA LEU A 73 4.05 12.85 -12.21
C LEU A 73 3.29 13.69 -11.16
N CYS A 74 3.58 13.53 -9.87
CA CYS A 74 3.03 14.35 -8.79
C CYS A 74 3.31 15.84 -8.98
N ARG A 75 4.52 16.19 -9.45
CA ARG A 75 4.90 17.59 -9.73
C ARG A 75 4.20 18.12 -10.97
N GLN A 76 4.11 17.30 -12.03
CA GLN A 76 3.42 17.67 -13.27
C GLN A 76 1.91 17.87 -13.09
N HIS A 77 1.27 17.04 -12.25
CA HIS A 77 -0.18 17.00 -12.07
C HIS A 77 -0.66 17.56 -10.73
N LYS A 78 0.17 18.35 -10.02
CA LYS A 78 -0.14 18.88 -8.68
C LYS A 78 -1.54 19.47 -8.57
N GLY A 79 -1.90 20.40 -9.48
CA GLY A 79 -3.20 21.07 -9.44
C GLY A 79 -4.38 20.11 -9.58
N HIS A 80 -4.25 19.09 -10.45
CA HIS A 80 -5.27 18.05 -10.61
C HIS A 80 -5.38 17.18 -9.36
N LEU A 81 -4.26 16.70 -8.81
CA LEU A 81 -4.24 15.86 -7.62
C LEU A 81 -4.87 16.56 -6.42
N VAL A 82 -4.48 17.80 -6.15
CA VAL A 82 -5.05 18.57 -5.03
C VAL A 82 -6.56 18.75 -5.21
N ALA A 83 -7.01 19.09 -6.42
CA ALA A 83 -8.43 19.28 -6.70
C ALA A 83 -9.24 17.97 -6.69
N ASN A 84 -8.65 16.85 -7.12
CA ASN A 84 -9.33 15.55 -7.15
C ASN A 84 -9.38 14.94 -5.75
N PHE A 85 -8.30 15.02 -4.99
CA PHE A 85 -8.22 14.43 -3.67
C PHE A 85 -9.14 15.12 -2.67
N ALA A 86 -9.25 16.46 -2.71
CA ALA A 86 -10.22 17.21 -1.92
C ALA A 86 -11.69 16.79 -2.18
N LYS A 87 -12.00 16.20 -3.34
CA LYS A 87 -13.36 15.70 -3.64
C LYS A 87 -13.64 14.33 -3.02
N PHE A 88 -12.61 13.50 -2.85
CA PHE A 88 -12.76 12.10 -2.44
C PHE A 88 -12.32 11.82 -1.00
N PHE A 89 -11.51 12.70 -0.42
CA PHE A 89 -10.96 12.55 0.92
C PHE A 89 -11.25 13.80 1.74
N SER A 90 -12.40 13.81 2.43
CA SER A 90 -12.71 14.82 3.44
C SER A 90 -12.25 14.33 4.81
N GLY A 91 -11.51 15.17 5.56
CA GLY A 91 -10.99 14.81 6.87
C GLY A 91 -9.81 15.67 7.34
N PRO A 92 -9.26 15.42 8.54
CA PRO A 92 -8.20 16.23 9.15
C PRO A 92 -6.85 16.23 8.39
N PHE A 93 -6.74 15.45 7.31
CA PHE A 93 -5.54 15.28 6.50
C PHE A 93 -5.50 16.20 5.27
N GLU A 94 -6.54 17.02 5.05
CA GLU A 94 -6.77 17.78 3.82
C GLU A 94 -5.70 18.84 3.45
N PRO A 95 -5.01 19.55 4.36
CA PRO A 95 -4.07 20.58 3.90
C PRO A 95 -2.66 20.04 3.59
N THR A 96 -2.24 18.88 4.11
CA THR A 96 -0.83 18.43 4.01
C THR A 96 -0.63 17.21 3.13
N PHE A 97 -1.68 16.57 2.63
CA PHE A 97 -1.57 15.26 1.97
C PHE A 97 -0.62 15.22 0.79
N TYR A 98 -0.68 16.25 -0.06
CA TYR A 98 0.22 16.37 -1.20
C TYR A 98 1.68 16.49 -0.75
N ASP A 99 1.95 17.37 0.21
CA ASP A 99 3.29 17.61 0.72
C ASP A 99 3.83 16.38 1.46
N ASP A 100 2.98 15.68 2.22
CA ASP A 100 3.31 14.43 2.91
C ASP A 100 3.65 13.30 1.92
N TRP A 101 2.94 13.20 0.80
CA TRP A 101 3.27 12.24 -0.26
C TRP A 101 4.58 12.59 -0.97
N VAL A 102 4.77 13.86 -1.34
CA VAL A 102 6.03 14.30 -1.97
C VAL A 102 7.19 14.04 -1.02
N TRP A 103 7.07 14.43 0.24
CA TRP A 103 8.08 14.14 1.27
C TRP A 103 8.33 12.64 1.40
N THR A 104 7.28 11.82 1.43
CA THR A 104 7.41 10.37 1.53
C THR A 104 8.23 9.83 0.37
N LEU A 105 7.91 10.19 -0.87
CA LEU A 105 8.64 9.71 -2.04
C LEU A 105 10.08 10.23 -2.09
N GLU A 106 10.32 11.48 -1.71
CA GLU A 106 11.68 12.06 -1.60
C GLU A 106 12.50 11.33 -0.53
N PHE A 107 11.89 11.00 0.60
CA PHE A 107 12.51 10.22 1.66
C PHE A 107 12.84 8.79 1.20
N LEU A 108 11.90 8.09 0.55
CA LEU A 108 12.14 6.76 -0.03
C LEU A 108 13.31 6.79 -1.01
N LEU A 109 13.34 7.80 -1.89
CA LEU A 109 14.40 8.00 -2.86
C LEU A 109 15.76 8.24 -2.20
N ALA A 110 15.82 9.12 -1.20
CA ALA A 110 17.04 9.42 -0.47
C ALA A 110 17.58 8.18 0.25
N MET A 111 16.70 7.42 0.91
CA MET A 111 17.10 6.20 1.62
C MET A 111 17.57 5.11 0.67
N ALA A 112 16.89 4.91 -0.46
CA ALA A 112 17.23 3.90 -1.45
C ALA A 112 18.59 4.16 -2.13
N LYS A 113 19.00 5.43 -2.27
CA LYS A 113 20.31 5.79 -2.86
C LYS A 113 21.52 5.38 -2.02
N GLU A 114 21.31 5.14 -0.73
CA GLU A 114 22.39 4.83 0.23
C GLU A 114 22.49 3.33 0.56
N ARG A 115 21.76 2.46 -0.16
CA ARG A 115 21.66 1.02 0.13
C ARG A 115 21.36 0.19 -1.12
N ASP A 116 21.58 -1.12 -1.05
CA ASP A 116 21.26 -2.04 -2.16
C ASP A 116 19.81 -2.56 -2.12
N VAL A 117 19.28 -2.73 -0.91
CA VAL A 117 17.93 -3.27 -0.64
C VAL A 117 17.25 -2.41 0.41
N CYS A 118 15.97 -2.12 0.16
CA CYS A 118 15.09 -1.37 1.03
C CYS A 118 14.12 -2.30 1.76
N HIS A 119 13.79 -1.99 3.01
CA HIS A 119 12.88 -2.75 3.85
C HIS A 119 11.79 -1.88 4.46
N TRP A 120 10.59 -2.44 4.58
CA TRP A 120 9.49 -1.77 5.25
C TRP A 120 8.47 -2.74 5.84
N THR A 121 7.67 -2.25 6.78
CA THR A 121 6.62 -3.01 7.44
C THR A 121 5.53 -2.06 7.94
N MET A 122 4.33 -2.56 8.13
CA MET A 122 3.31 -1.88 8.91
C MET A 122 2.99 -2.76 10.12
N PRO A 123 3.46 -2.43 11.33
CA PRO A 123 3.31 -3.31 12.48
C PRO A 123 1.84 -3.53 12.83
N LEU A 124 1.55 -4.72 13.38
CA LEU A 124 0.26 -5.01 14.00
C LEU A 124 0.15 -4.26 15.32
N LEU A 125 -1.03 -3.74 15.61
CA LEU A 125 -1.35 -3.00 16.82
C LEU A 125 -2.34 -3.77 17.70
N PRO A 126 -2.36 -3.53 19.03
CA PRO A 126 -3.35 -4.12 19.91
C PRO A 126 -4.77 -3.89 19.39
N GLY A 127 -5.49 -4.98 19.13
CA GLY A 127 -6.85 -4.93 18.56
C GLY A 127 -6.94 -5.40 17.11
N ASP A 128 -5.81 -5.59 16.41
CA ASP A 128 -5.83 -6.24 15.11
C ASP A 128 -6.18 -7.72 15.23
N PRO A 129 -6.91 -8.31 14.25
CA PRO A 129 -7.25 -9.74 14.25
C PRO A 129 -6.05 -10.69 14.35
N HIS A 130 -4.86 -10.18 14.00
CA HIS A 130 -3.63 -10.95 13.97
C HIS A 130 -2.59 -10.49 15.00
N TYR A 131 -2.93 -9.53 15.87
CA TYR A 131 -2.00 -9.00 16.86
C TYR A 131 -1.48 -10.09 17.81
N GLY A 132 -0.18 -10.08 18.09
CA GLY A 132 0.48 -11.08 18.96
C GLY A 132 0.70 -12.44 18.31
N ARG A 133 0.39 -12.59 17.00
CA ARG A 133 0.62 -13.80 16.22
C ARG A 133 1.83 -13.63 15.30
N SER A 134 2.59 -14.69 15.12
CA SER A 134 3.66 -14.79 14.14
C SER A 134 3.11 -14.83 12.71
N TRP A 135 3.94 -14.48 11.74
CA TRP A 135 3.55 -14.56 10.33
C TRP A 135 3.28 -16.00 9.90
N GLU A 136 4.04 -16.95 10.44
CA GLU A 136 3.83 -18.39 10.23
C GLU A 136 2.40 -18.79 10.63
N GLU A 137 1.92 -18.35 11.79
CA GLU A 137 0.55 -18.61 12.26
C GLU A 137 -0.51 -17.93 11.39
N ILE A 138 -0.27 -16.69 10.96
CA ILE A 138 -1.20 -15.96 10.08
C ILE A 138 -1.28 -16.65 8.71
N SER A 139 -0.14 -17.03 8.15
CA SER A 139 -0.05 -17.67 6.83
C SER A 139 -0.70 -19.05 6.81
N ALA A 140 -0.54 -19.84 7.88
CA ALA A 140 -1.17 -21.15 8.03
C ALA A 140 -2.70 -21.05 8.05
N ASP A 141 -3.25 -20.07 8.78
CA ASP A 141 -4.69 -19.82 8.82
C ASP A 141 -5.23 -19.35 7.46
N MET A 142 -4.51 -18.44 6.78
CA MET A 142 -4.89 -17.98 5.45
C MET A 142 -4.90 -19.13 4.44
N GLN A 143 -3.87 -19.99 4.47
CA GLN A 143 -3.77 -21.16 3.61
C GLN A 143 -4.91 -22.16 3.89
N ALA A 144 -5.20 -22.44 5.16
CA ALA A 144 -6.31 -23.30 5.55
C ALA A 144 -7.67 -22.71 5.12
N GLY A 145 -7.84 -21.39 5.22
CA GLY A 145 -9.01 -20.67 4.74
C GLY A 145 -9.18 -20.76 3.22
N LEU A 146 -8.10 -20.57 2.46
CA LEU A 146 -8.08 -20.72 1.01
C LEU A 146 -8.42 -22.15 0.59
N GLU A 147 -7.83 -23.16 1.23
CA GLU A 147 -8.16 -24.57 0.97
C GLU A 147 -9.64 -24.89 1.27
N GLN A 148 -10.21 -24.29 2.31
CA GLN A 148 -11.65 -24.44 2.61
C GLN A 148 -12.53 -23.74 1.59
N LEU A 149 -12.15 -22.54 1.12
CA LEU A 149 -12.81 -21.83 0.04
C LEU A 149 -12.74 -22.62 -1.27
N GLU A 150 -11.57 -23.14 -1.64
CA GLU A 150 -11.40 -24.00 -2.81
C GLU A 150 -12.26 -25.27 -2.69
N LYS A 151 -12.34 -25.90 -1.52
CA LYS A 151 -13.25 -27.04 -1.28
C LYS A 151 -14.73 -26.67 -1.44
N ARG A 152 -15.11 -25.44 -1.08
CA ARG A 152 -16.48 -24.91 -1.26
C ARG A 152 -16.80 -24.48 -2.70
N ILE A 153 -15.78 -24.02 -3.43
CA ILE A 153 -15.89 -23.51 -4.80
C ILE A 153 -15.62 -24.61 -5.84
N ARG A 154 -15.04 -25.75 -5.44
CA ARG A 154 -15.02 -26.98 -6.24
C ARG A 154 -16.43 -27.24 -6.79
N PRO A 155 -16.56 -27.49 -8.10
CA PRO A 155 -17.79 -27.19 -8.79
C PRO A 155 -18.93 -28.07 -8.26
N LYS A 156 -19.96 -27.41 -7.71
CA LYS A 156 -21.33 -27.89 -7.87
C LYS A 156 -21.60 -27.91 -9.38
N ARG A 157 -21.29 -29.06 -9.99
CA ARG A 157 -21.60 -29.51 -11.35
C ARG A 157 -22.41 -28.48 -12.18
N TRP A 158 -21.69 -27.66 -12.93
CA TRP A 158 -22.20 -26.60 -13.80
C TRP A 158 -23.11 -27.14 -14.93
N TRP A 159 -23.05 -28.43 -15.22
CA TRP A 159 -23.95 -29.14 -16.15
C TRP A 159 -25.35 -29.46 -15.60
N GLN A 160 -25.68 -29.08 -14.36
CA GLN A 160 -27.05 -29.21 -13.83
C GLN A 160 -27.91 -27.93 -13.97
N LEU A 161 -27.35 -26.84 -14.53
CA LEU A 161 -28.06 -25.56 -14.69
C LEU A 161 -28.68 -25.36 -16.09
N TRP A 162 -28.66 -26.39 -16.95
CA TRP A 162 -29.33 -26.40 -18.26
C TRP A 162 -30.15 -27.70 -18.46
N LYS A 163 -31.19 -27.88 -17.63
CA LYS A 163 -32.29 -28.82 -17.90
C LYS A 163 -33.61 -28.09 -17.82
#